data_AF-A0A8B3GW11-F1
#
_entry.id   AF-A0A8B3GW11-F1
#
_cell.length_a   1.000
_cell.length_b   1.000
_cell.length_c   1.000
_cell.angle_alpha   90.00
_cell.angle_beta   90.00
_cell.angle_gamma   90.00
#
_symmetry.space_group_name_H-M   'P 1'
#
loop_
_entity.id
_entity.type
_entity.pdbx_description
1 polymer ?
#
loop_
_entity_poly.entity_id
_entity_poly.type
_entity_poly.pdbx_seq_one_letter_code
_entity_poly.pdbx_strand_id
1 'polypeptide(L)' 'MSQLAAHMQKFKIGNLGGLQRHDERTLQNHSNPDIDVSKSSDNFSVLPLERLD' A
#
# COMPACT_ATOMS: atom_id res chain seq x y z
N MET A 1 0.06 8.37 -25.28
CA MET A 1 -0.17 6.93 -25.55
C MET A 1 -0.02 6.22 -24.22
N SER A 2 -1.07 5.54 -23.73
CA SER A 2 -1.02 4.81 -22.46
C SER A 2 -0.60 3.36 -22.69
N GLN A 3 0.12 2.76 -21.75
CA GLN A 3 0.57 1.37 -21.78
C GLN A 3 0.05 0.62 -20.53
N LEU A 4 -0.11 -0.70 -20.63
CA LEU A 4 -0.40 -1.55 -19.48
C LEU A 4 0.88 -1.78 -18.67
N ALA A 5 0.89 -1.36 -17.40
CA ALA A 5 1.99 -1.62 -16.46
C ALA A 5 1.59 -2.73 -15.48
N ALA A 6 2.21 -3.91 -15.59
CA ALA A 6 2.04 -5.02 -14.67
C ALA A 6 3.40 -5.63 -14.31
N HIS A 7 3.73 -5.65 -13.01
CA HIS A 7 4.98 -6.19 -12.47
C HIS A 7 4.70 -6.89 -11.12
N MET A 8 5.40 -7.99 -10.85
CA MET A 8 5.29 -8.74 -9.58
C MET A 8 6.62 -8.78 -8.85
N GLN A 9 6.59 -8.62 -7.53
CA GLN A 9 7.74 -8.77 -6.64
C GLN A 9 7.52 -9.91 -5.64
N LYS A 10 8.57 -10.70 -5.37
CA LYS A 10 8.54 -11.75 -4.34
C LYS A 10 8.75 -11.12 -2.96
N PHE A 11 7.88 -11.44 -2.01
CA PHE A 11 8.00 -11.00 -0.62
C PHE A 11 8.29 -12.18 0.30
N LYS A 12 9.32 -12.07 1.15
CA LYS A 12 9.52 -12.99 2.28
C LYS A 12 8.72 -12.48 3.48
N ILE A 13 8.53 -13.34 4.49
CA ILE A 13 7.79 -12.99 5.73
C ILE A 13 8.30 -11.69 6.35
N GLY A 14 9.61 -11.49 6.45
CA GLY A 14 10.20 -10.26 7.00
C GLY A 14 9.88 -8.97 6.22
N ASN A 15 9.49 -9.07 4.94
CA ASN A 15 9.10 -7.93 4.13
C ASN A 15 7.63 -7.54 4.34
N LEU A 16 6.78 -8.49 4.74
CA LEU A 16 5.33 -8.30 4.80
C LEU A 16 4.92 -7.22 5.82
N GLY A 17 5.60 -7.14 6.96
CA GLY A 17 5.27 -6.12 7.97
C GLY A 17 5.56 -4.69 7.51
N GLY A 18 6.62 -4.49 6.72
CA GLY A 18 6.91 -3.20 6.12
C GLY A 18 5.91 -2.84 5.02
N LEU A 19 5.55 -3.82 4.19
CA LEU A 19 4.55 -3.68 3.14
C LEU A 19 3.19 -3.29 3.72
N GLN A 20 2.69 -4.03 4.72
CA GLN A 20 1.43 -3.73 5.38
C GLN A 20 1.39 -2.29 5.91
N ARG A 21 2.40 -1.88 6.68
CA ARG A 21 2.44 -0.51 7.24
C ARG A 21 2.42 0.58 6.18
N HIS A 22 3.08 0.32 5.05
CA HIS A 22 3.14 1.24 3.93
C HIS A 22 1.81 1.33 3.18
N ASP A 23 1.18 0.18 2.90
CA ASP A 23 -0.07 0.09 2.14
C ASP A 23 -1.26 0.61 2.97
N GLU A 24 -1.31 0.29 4.26
CA GLU A 24 -2.33 0.79 5.20
C GLU A 24 -2.07 2.22 5.68
N ARG A 25 -0.99 2.88 5.23
CA ARG A 25 -0.63 4.26 5.62
C ARG A 25 -0.65 4.49 7.14
N THR A 26 -0.11 3.52 7.89
CA THR A 26 -0.16 3.53 9.37
C THR A 26 0.63 4.68 10.02
N LEU A 27 1.61 5.23 9.31
CA LEU A 27 2.48 6.32 9.78
C LEU A 27 2.12 7.62 9.07
N GLN A 28 2.17 8.74 9.79
CA GLN A 28 1.92 10.08 9.22
C GLN A 28 3.15 10.66 8.51
N ASN A 29 4.36 10.22 8.89
CA ASN A 29 5.59 10.71 8.31
C ASN A 29 6.14 9.69 7.32
N HIS A 30 6.36 10.12 6.08
CA HIS A 30 6.88 9.28 5.02
C HIS A 30 8.17 9.85 4.45
N SER A 31 9.14 8.99 4.19
CA SER A 31 10.37 9.39 3.50
C SER A 31 10.16 9.64 2.01
N ASN A 32 9.07 9.11 1.43
CA ASN A 32 8.71 9.36 0.05
C ASN A 32 8.03 10.75 -0.07
N PRO A 33 8.65 11.73 -0.74
CA PRO A 33 8.09 13.07 -0.88
C PRO A 33 6.84 13.13 -1.77
N ASP A 34 6.59 12.08 -2.56
CA ASP A 34 5.44 12.03 -3.50
C ASP A 34 4.13 11.61 -2.82
N ILE A 35 4.16 11.21 -1.54
CA ILE A 35 2.96 10.82 -0.79
C ILE A 35 2.26 12.06 -0.25
N ASP A 36 1.05 12.32 -0.76
CA ASP A 36 0.15 13.33 -0.22
C ASP A 36 -0.75 12.73 0.88
N VAL A 37 -0.39 12.98 2.14
CA VAL A 37 -1.11 12.46 3.31
C VAL A 37 -2.56 12.94 3.34
N SER A 38 -2.85 14.14 2.81
CA SER A 38 -4.21 14.70 2.80
C SER A 38 -5.20 13.88 1.96
N LYS A 39 -4.69 13.11 0.99
CA LYS A 39 -5.48 12.23 0.12
C LYS A 39 -5.53 10.78 0.61
N SER A 40 -4.87 10.46 1.72
CA SER A 40 -4.80 9.07 2.19
C SER A 40 -6.17 8.51 2.61
N SER A 41 -7.12 9.39 2.95
CA SER A 41 -8.53 9.03 3.21
C SER A 41 -9.26 8.46 1.99
N ASP A 42 -8.77 8.75 0.78
CA ASP A 42 -9.41 8.34 -0.47
C ASP A 42 -8.97 6.94 -0.92
N ASN A 43 -7.93 6.38 -0.28
CA ASN A 43 -7.46 5.03 -0.55
C ASN A 43 -8.46 3.99 -0.03
N PHE A 44 -8.62 2.89 -0.75
CA PHE A 44 -9.52 1.80 -0.37
C PHE A 44 -8.92 0.43 -0.68
N SER A 45 -9.31 -0.57 0.11
CA SER A 45 -9.02 -1.97 -0.18
C SER A 45 -10.13 -2.57 -1.05
N VAL A 46 -9.73 -3.37 -2.03
CA VAL A 46 -10.67 -4.16 -2.85
C VAL A 46 -10.96 -5.53 -2.23
N LEU A 47 -10.28 -5.89 -1.15
CA LEU A 47 -10.53 -7.12 -0.41
C LEU A 47 -11.71 -6.92 0.56
N PRO A 48 -12.63 -7.89 0.67
CA PRO A 48 -13.71 -7.83 1.65
C PRO A 48 -13.15 -7.92 3.08
N LEU A 49 -13.82 -7.25 4.03
CA LEU A 49 -13.46 -7.24 5.46
C LEU A 49 -13.50 -8.64 6.10
N GLU A 50 -14.31 -9.56 5.54
CA GLU A 50 -14.57 -10.93 6.00
C GLU A 50 -13.43 -11.93 5.75
N ARG A 51 -12.25 -11.43 5.34
CA ARG A 51 -11.05 -12.25 5.14
C ARG A 51 -9.88 -11.79 6.02
N LEU A 52 -10.19 -11.08 7.11
CA LEU A 52 -9.21 -10.58 8.09
C LEU A 52 -9.11 -11.48 9.34
N ASP A 53 -9.86 -12.57 9.36
CA ASP A 53 -9.88 -13.63 10.37
C ASP A 53 -8.83 -14.73 10.15
#